data_AF-A0A6A0HVB5-F1
#
_entry.id   AF-A0A6A0HVB5-F1
#
_cell.length_a   1.000
_cell.length_b   1.000
_cell.length_c   1.000
_cell.angle_alpha   90.00
_cell.angle_beta   90.00
_cell.angle_gamma   90.00
#
_symmetry.space_group_name_H-M   'P 1'
#
loop_
_entity.id
_entity.type
_entity.pdbx_description
1 polymer ?
#
loop_
_entity_poly.entity_id
_entity_poly.type
_entity_poly.pdbx_seq_one_letter_code
_entity_poly.pdbx_strand_id
1 'polypeptide(L)'
;MTFRIIHRSLSEKLRMRNRNALRRMSLLLNGIKPVLGRTIETLRAGSRKRLSAFKVHLKETYPVLKHWFETLRRKSREAWHFLNTFIQPIRLHLGRKRILAGILAAMFLMAVGVAIVRLKSPVPTEIYEQARLAVSEARHREAASYAPEVMQQAEYYLEQARAAWQNENRKWFWNRDFQATHQFAESAQICARIAGTLAVARRDSLELLTTFGIARLQQTVEDFRNQAKRIPVNKALWQKFVASELIVIESKFAHWRRDFLTAKAKLQTAEPLVNGAWSTTKATLEAYLRQVPVWQRWVNETIAWSAATDSTAIIVDKMAHRCFVYTDGQLRAEYPVELGPGWLGHKRQRGDNATPEGRYRVIKKKADKQTIYYKALQIDYPNHEDRQRFGEAQKRGELSRFASIGGLIEVHGEGGKGVNWTAGCVALENRHMDEIYEWSAVGTPVTIVGSLKGLPANGHRSTSGD
;
A
#
# COMPACT_ATOMS: atom_id res chain seq x y z
N MET A 1 48.74 75.22 21.95
CA MET A 1 47.26 75.29 21.97
C MET A 1 46.62 75.45 20.58
N THR A 2 47.38 75.83 19.55
CA THR A 2 46.93 76.04 18.16
C THR A 2 46.77 74.75 17.31
N PHE A 3 47.39 73.63 17.69
CA PHE A 3 47.31 72.36 16.91
C PHE A 3 46.03 71.54 17.17
N ARG A 4 45.41 71.68 18.36
CA ARG A 4 44.17 70.97 18.72
C ARG A 4 42.91 71.55 18.08
N ILE A 5 42.89 72.85 17.78
CA ILE A 5 41.73 73.53 17.15
C ILE A 5 41.67 73.24 15.65
N ILE A 6 42.82 73.18 14.96
CA ILE A 6 42.91 72.87 13.52
C ILE A 6 42.55 71.40 13.26
N HIS A 7 43.02 70.45 14.09
CA HIS A 7 42.75 69.02 13.90
C HIS A 7 41.26 68.65 14.12
N ARG A 8 40.58 69.31 15.08
CA ARG A 8 39.16 69.07 15.36
C ARG A 8 38.25 69.62 14.23
N SER A 9 38.53 70.85 13.77
CA SER A 9 37.82 71.50 12.64
C SER A 9 37.98 70.75 11.32
N LEU A 10 39.18 70.20 11.05
CA LEU A 10 39.44 69.43 9.83
C LEU A 10 38.76 68.05 9.87
N SER A 11 38.76 67.37 11.03
CA SER A 11 38.12 66.06 11.19
C SER A 11 36.58 66.12 11.11
N GLU A 12 35.96 67.20 11.61
CA GLU A 12 34.52 67.43 11.50
C GLU A 12 34.10 67.82 10.08
N LYS A 13 34.87 68.68 9.39
CA LYS A 13 34.64 68.99 7.98
C LYS A 13 34.79 67.75 7.07
N LEU A 14 35.74 66.86 7.36
CA LEU A 14 35.92 65.59 6.66
C LEU A 14 34.79 64.59 6.95
N ARG A 15 34.35 64.45 8.21
CA ARG A 15 33.19 63.60 8.60
C ARG A 15 31.87 64.07 7.98
N MET A 16 31.62 65.39 7.95
CA MET A 16 30.42 65.98 7.34
C MET A 16 30.42 65.84 5.81
N ARG A 17 31.57 66.06 5.14
CA ARG A 17 31.69 65.84 3.69
C ARG A 17 31.55 64.38 3.29
N ASN A 18 32.07 63.43 4.07
CA ASN A 18 31.94 62.00 3.77
C ASN A 18 30.50 61.48 3.98
N ARG A 19 29.78 61.96 5.01
CA ARG A 19 28.35 61.63 5.18
C ARG A 19 27.48 62.23 4.07
N ASN A 20 27.77 63.46 3.63
CA ASN A 20 27.06 64.07 2.50
C ASN A 20 27.40 63.41 1.17
N ALA A 21 28.63 62.92 0.97
CA ALA A 21 29.02 62.12 -0.19
C ALA A 21 28.30 60.75 -0.21
N LEU A 22 28.22 60.06 0.93
CA LEU A 22 27.50 58.78 1.06
C LEU A 22 25.98 58.94 0.93
N ARG A 23 25.39 60.01 1.48
CA ARG A 23 23.95 60.33 1.26
C ARG A 23 23.65 60.66 -0.19
N ARG A 24 24.51 61.44 -0.86
CA ARG A 24 24.35 61.76 -2.30
C ARG A 24 24.55 60.53 -3.18
N MET A 25 25.47 59.63 -2.81
CA MET A 25 25.70 58.35 -3.51
C MET A 25 24.53 57.38 -3.31
N SER A 26 23.93 57.34 -2.12
CA SER A 26 22.70 56.60 -1.83
C SER A 26 21.49 57.14 -2.62
N LEU A 27 21.30 58.46 -2.68
CA LEU A 27 20.26 59.10 -3.51
C LEU A 27 20.44 58.82 -5.01
N LEU A 28 21.69 58.83 -5.49
CA LEU A 28 22.03 58.47 -6.88
C LEU A 28 21.77 56.98 -7.18
N LEU A 29 22.15 56.07 -6.27
CA LEU A 29 21.91 54.63 -6.42
C LEU A 29 20.42 54.28 -6.34
N ASN A 30 19.63 55.01 -5.54
CA ASN A 30 18.18 54.83 -5.46
C ASN A 30 17.45 55.32 -6.71
N GLY A 31 17.96 56.33 -7.43
CA GLY A 31 17.43 56.75 -8.73
C GLY A 31 17.72 55.79 -9.88
N ILE A 32 18.82 55.02 -9.79
CA ILE A 32 19.28 54.08 -10.82
C ILE A 32 18.58 52.71 -10.73
N LYS A 33 18.26 52.25 -9.51
CA LYS A 33 17.58 50.96 -9.25
C LYS A 33 16.30 50.72 -10.08
N PRO A 34 15.34 51.65 -10.17
CA PRO A 34 14.10 51.42 -10.93
C PRO A 34 14.28 51.46 -12.46
N VAL A 35 15.39 52.02 -12.96
CA VAL A 35 15.73 52.06 -14.40
C VAL A 35 16.39 50.74 -14.81
N LEU A 36 17.34 50.24 -14.02
CA LEU A 36 17.95 48.91 -14.24
C LEU A 36 16.94 47.77 -14.04
N GLY A 37 16.05 47.86 -13.06
CA GLY A 37 15.00 46.86 -12.82
C GLY A 37 14.07 46.69 -14.03
N ARG A 38 13.56 47.79 -14.58
CA ARG A 38 12.66 47.77 -15.74
C ARG A 38 13.34 47.31 -17.03
N THR A 39 14.63 47.62 -17.19
CA THR A 39 15.44 47.18 -18.35
C THR A 39 15.69 45.66 -18.32
N ILE A 40 15.87 45.09 -17.12
CA ILE A 40 16.06 43.64 -16.93
C ILE A 40 14.74 42.87 -17.09
N GLU A 41 13.61 43.44 -16.65
CA GLU A 41 12.27 42.86 -16.89
C GLU A 41 11.89 42.86 -18.38
N THR A 42 12.25 43.91 -19.13
CA THR A 42 12.02 43.96 -20.58
C THR A 42 12.89 42.97 -21.35
N LEU A 43 14.10 42.67 -20.87
CA LEU A 43 15.00 41.66 -21.45
C LEU A 43 14.57 40.21 -21.14
N ARG A 44 13.87 39.96 -20.02
CA ARG A 44 13.36 38.63 -19.65
C ARG A 44 12.08 38.20 -20.38
N ALA A 45 11.26 39.12 -20.86
CA ALA A 45 9.93 38.83 -21.42
C ALA A 45 9.90 38.58 -22.94
N GLY A 46 10.84 37.78 -23.47
CA GLY A 46 11.14 37.62 -24.90
C GLY A 46 9.97 37.68 -25.91
N SER A 47 9.95 38.71 -26.77
CA SER A 47 9.35 38.66 -28.12
C SER A 47 9.82 39.84 -29.00
N ARG A 48 9.84 39.62 -30.32
CA ARG A 48 10.45 40.50 -31.36
C ARG A 48 9.79 41.87 -31.57
N LYS A 49 8.70 42.24 -30.88
CA LYS A 49 8.00 43.53 -31.05
C LYS A 49 8.64 44.73 -30.32
N ARG A 50 9.90 44.64 -29.87
CA ARG A 50 10.51 45.61 -28.94
C ARG A 50 11.86 46.22 -29.35
N LEU A 51 12.19 46.27 -30.64
CA LEU A 51 13.36 47.06 -31.08
C LEU A 51 13.09 48.58 -31.09
N SER A 52 11.84 49.01 -31.32
CA SER A 52 11.46 50.43 -31.25
C SER A 52 11.43 50.95 -29.81
N ALA A 53 10.87 50.17 -28.88
CA ALA A 53 10.85 50.51 -27.46
C ALA A 53 12.27 50.54 -26.84
N PHE A 54 13.14 49.61 -27.23
CA PHE A 54 14.54 49.62 -26.80
C PHE A 54 15.31 50.84 -27.34
N LYS A 55 15.08 51.23 -28.60
CA LYS A 55 15.70 52.44 -29.20
C LYS A 55 15.23 53.74 -28.54
N VAL A 56 13.95 53.84 -28.16
CA VAL A 56 13.41 55.02 -27.43
C VAL A 56 14.05 55.11 -26.04
N HIS A 57 14.16 53.99 -25.31
CA HIS A 57 14.74 53.98 -23.96
C HIS A 57 16.26 54.20 -23.95
N LEU A 58 16.98 53.74 -24.99
CA LEU A 58 18.40 54.05 -25.15
C LEU A 58 18.63 55.56 -25.37
N LYS A 59 17.70 56.23 -26.06
CA LYS A 59 17.75 57.68 -26.33
C LYS A 59 17.54 58.53 -25.06
N GLU A 60 16.77 58.02 -24.09
CA GLU A 60 16.52 58.66 -22.79
C GLU A 60 17.60 58.36 -21.74
N THR A 61 18.24 57.18 -21.81
CA THR A 61 19.30 56.77 -20.88
C THR A 61 20.69 57.30 -21.27
N TYR A 62 20.92 57.56 -22.56
CA TYR A 62 22.20 58.05 -23.07
C TYR A 62 22.64 59.42 -22.50
N PRO A 63 21.78 60.44 -22.34
CA PRO A 63 22.17 61.71 -21.72
C PRO A 63 22.57 61.56 -20.24
N VAL A 64 21.91 60.65 -19.51
CA VAL A 64 22.20 60.37 -18.09
C VAL A 64 23.52 59.62 -17.95
N LEU A 65 23.79 58.64 -18.81
CA LEU A 65 25.06 57.92 -18.84
C LEU A 65 26.22 58.80 -19.33
N LYS A 66 25.97 59.69 -20.29
CA LYS A 66 26.95 60.68 -20.78
C LYS A 66 27.28 61.72 -19.70
N HIS A 67 26.27 62.25 -19.01
CA HIS A 67 26.48 63.14 -17.87
C HIS A 67 27.19 62.42 -16.72
N TRP A 68 26.88 61.14 -16.47
CA TRP A 68 27.59 60.30 -15.50
C TRP A 68 29.05 60.10 -15.88
N PHE A 69 29.35 59.79 -17.14
CA PHE A 69 30.71 59.64 -17.65
C PHE A 69 31.49 60.96 -17.63
N GLU A 70 30.86 62.08 -17.97
CA GLU A 70 31.46 63.41 -17.86
C GLU A 70 31.69 63.82 -16.41
N THR A 71 30.77 63.48 -15.49
CA THR A 71 30.93 63.73 -14.05
C THR A 71 32.01 62.84 -13.44
N LEU A 72 32.12 61.58 -13.88
CA LEU A 72 33.21 60.69 -13.49
C LEU A 72 34.54 61.12 -14.09
N ARG A 73 34.56 61.62 -15.33
CA ARG A 73 35.76 62.13 -16.01
C ARG A 73 36.20 63.50 -15.46
N ARG A 74 35.27 64.29 -14.92
CA ARG A 74 35.55 65.55 -14.21
C ARG A 74 36.00 65.28 -12.78
N LYS A 75 35.35 64.37 -12.06
CA LYS A 75 35.80 63.91 -10.73
C LYS A 75 37.08 63.10 -10.77
N SER A 76 37.35 62.36 -11.85
CA SER A 76 38.64 61.70 -12.03
C SER A 76 39.71 62.72 -12.35
N ARG A 77 39.45 63.77 -13.13
CA ARG A 77 40.37 64.91 -13.30
C ARG A 77 40.58 65.72 -12.02
N GLU A 78 39.55 65.91 -11.20
CA GLU A 78 39.65 66.56 -9.89
C GLU A 78 40.36 65.67 -8.87
N ALA A 79 40.16 64.35 -8.91
CA ALA A 79 40.91 63.37 -8.11
C ALA A 79 42.35 63.22 -8.60
N TRP A 80 42.61 63.34 -9.90
CA TRP A 80 43.95 63.35 -10.49
C TRP A 80 44.67 64.66 -10.16
N HIS A 81 43.99 65.82 -10.22
CA HIS A 81 44.53 67.08 -9.71
C HIS A 81 44.76 67.02 -8.20
N PHE A 82 43.83 66.48 -7.40
CA PHE A 82 43.99 66.32 -5.96
C PHE A 82 45.14 65.37 -5.60
N LEU A 83 45.27 64.24 -6.32
CA LEU A 83 46.45 63.36 -6.22
C LEU A 83 47.71 64.11 -6.64
N ASN A 84 47.70 64.87 -7.74
CA ASN A 84 48.88 65.56 -8.23
C ASN A 84 49.29 66.72 -7.31
N THR A 85 48.36 67.42 -6.66
CA THR A 85 48.64 68.47 -5.66
C THR A 85 49.13 67.89 -4.31
N PHE A 86 48.75 66.66 -3.97
CA PHE A 86 49.28 65.95 -2.78
C PHE A 86 50.57 65.14 -3.06
N ILE A 87 50.79 64.70 -4.31
CA ILE A 87 51.96 63.92 -4.73
C ILE A 87 53.09 64.85 -5.20
N GLN A 88 52.81 66.04 -5.73
CA GLN A 88 53.86 66.99 -6.15
C GLN A 88 54.85 67.39 -5.02
N PRO A 89 54.42 67.62 -3.76
CA PRO A 89 55.36 67.88 -2.66
C PRO A 89 56.18 66.64 -2.27
N ILE A 90 55.65 65.43 -2.48
CA ILE A 90 56.35 64.16 -2.21
C ILE A 90 57.38 63.86 -3.31
N ARG A 91 57.16 64.39 -4.52
CA ARG A 91 58.05 64.26 -5.67
C ARG A 91 59.32 65.11 -5.55
N LEU A 92 59.32 66.12 -4.69
CA LEU A 92 60.40 67.11 -4.57
C LEU A 92 61.44 66.81 -3.48
N HIS A 93 61.21 65.86 -2.56
CA HIS A 93 62.15 65.58 -1.43
C HIS A 93 62.48 64.10 -1.20
N LEU A 94 62.18 63.22 -2.15
CA LEU A 94 62.53 61.79 -2.05
C LEU A 94 63.10 61.34 -3.41
N GLY A 95 64.40 61.04 -3.45
CA GLY A 95 65.09 60.60 -4.68
C GLY A 95 64.40 59.41 -5.35
N ARG A 96 64.55 59.27 -6.69
CA ARG A 96 63.86 58.25 -7.53
C ARG A 96 63.75 56.85 -6.90
N LYS A 97 64.77 56.42 -6.14
CA LYS A 97 64.80 55.15 -5.39
C LYS A 97 63.70 55.01 -4.31
N ARG A 98 63.30 56.09 -3.64
CA ARG A 98 62.31 56.10 -2.55
C ARG A 98 60.86 56.08 -3.07
N ILE A 99 60.58 56.71 -4.21
CA ILE A 99 59.28 56.59 -4.89
C ILE A 99 59.08 55.16 -5.40
N LEU A 100 60.13 54.58 -6.02
CA LEU A 100 60.10 53.19 -6.46
C LEU A 100 59.90 52.22 -5.29
N ALA A 101 60.57 52.44 -4.15
CA ALA A 101 60.38 51.67 -2.94
C ALA A 101 58.94 51.76 -2.38
N GLY A 102 58.30 52.93 -2.44
CA GLY A 102 56.91 53.10 -2.02
C GLY A 102 55.91 52.35 -2.90
N ILE A 103 56.11 52.36 -4.23
CA ILE A 103 55.28 51.60 -5.18
C ILE A 103 55.47 50.09 -4.97
N LEU A 104 56.72 49.63 -4.82
CA LEU A 104 57.02 48.23 -4.54
C LEU A 104 56.44 47.77 -3.20
N ALA A 105 56.49 48.60 -2.15
CA ALA A 105 55.86 48.31 -0.87
C ALA A 105 54.32 48.23 -0.98
N ALA A 106 53.69 49.12 -1.75
CA ALA A 106 52.25 49.07 -2.00
C ALA A 106 51.85 47.83 -2.82
N MET A 107 52.63 47.47 -3.83
CA MET A 107 52.43 46.24 -4.60
C MET A 107 52.64 44.99 -3.75
N PHE A 108 53.65 44.99 -2.86
CA PHE A 108 53.88 43.91 -1.91
C PHE A 108 52.73 43.79 -0.91
N LEU A 109 52.26 44.89 -0.32
CA LEU A 109 51.08 44.88 0.57
C LEU A 109 49.80 44.44 -0.14
N MET A 110 49.64 44.79 -1.41
CA MET A 110 48.52 44.33 -2.23
C MET A 110 48.66 42.84 -2.59
N ALA A 111 49.86 42.36 -2.93
CA ALA A 111 50.13 40.96 -3.18
C ALA A 111 49.96 40.11 -1.91
N VAL A 112 50.41 40.60 -0.76
CA VAL A 112 50.18 40.02 0.57
C VAL A 112 48.69 40.04 0.90
N GLY A 113 47.98 41.15 0.64
CA GLY A 113 46.53 41.22 0.82
C GLY A 113 45.76 40.20 -0.04
N VAL A 114 46.15 40.04 -1.31
CA VAL A 114 45.58 39.03 -2.22
C VAL A 114 45.96 37.61 -1.78
N ALA A 115 47.21 37.38 -1.39
CA ALA A 115 47.69 36.09 -0.91
C ALA A 115 46.97 35.66 0.38
N ILE A 116 46.77 36.58 1.33
CA ILE A 116 46.05 36.28 2.57
C ILE A 116 44.56 36.03 2.30
N VAL A 117 43.93 36.75 1.36
CA VAL A 117 42.55 36.46 0.93
C VAL A 117 42.45 35.06 0.29
N ARG A 118 43.50 34.58 -0.39
CA ARG A 118 43.53 33.22 -0.98
C ARG A 118 43.90 32.12 0.01
N LEU A 119 44.53 32.43 1.14
CA LEU A 119 45.03 31.45 2.11
C LEU A 119 44.00 31.06 3.19
N LYS A 120 42.82 31.67 3.26
CA LYS A 120 41.79 31.34 4.26
C LYS A 120 40.67 30.47 3.67
N SER A 121 40.16 29.53 4.49
CA SER A 121 39.26 28.42 4.15
C SER A 121 38.30 28.75 3.00
N PRO A 122 38.33 28.01 1.88
CA PRO A 122 37.45 28.26 0.75
C PRO A 122 36.00 28.19 1.21
N VAL A 123 35.14 29.05 0.66
CA VAL A 123 33.70 28.99 0.93
C VAL A 123 33.24 27.57 0.56
N PRO A 124 32.58 26.82 1.47
CA PRO A 124 32.27 25.40 1.33
C PRO A 124 31.12 25.15 0.34
N THR A 125 31.21 25.73 -0.85
CA THR A 125 30.19 25.65 -1.90
C THR A 125 30.08 24.24 -2.45
N GLU A 126 31.20 23.60 -2.74
CA GLU A 126 31.22 22.26 -3.32
C GLU A 126 30.61 21.21 -2.38
N ILE A 127 31.09 21.10 -1.14
CA ILE A 127 30.60 20.08 -0.20
C ILE A 127 29.12 20.29 0.16
N TYR A 128 28.68 21.55 0.30
CA TYR A 128 27.28 21.86 0.54
C TYR A 128 26.39 21.50 -0.65
N GLU A 129 26.84 21.80 -1.88
CA GLU A 129 26.12 21.39 -3.09
C GLU A 129 26.07 19.87 -3.25
N GLN A 130 27.16 19.16 -2.97
CA GLN A 130 27.18 17.70 -2.98
C GLN A 130 26.21 17.11 -1.94
N ALA A 131 26.15 17.68 -0.74
CA ALA A 131 25.19 17.27 0.30
C ALA A 131 23.74 17.52 -0.14
N ARG A 132 23.46 18.69 -0.73
CA ARG A 132 22.14 19.04 -1.27
C ARG A 132 21.70 18.08 -2.37
N LEU A 133 22.60 17.76 -3.30
CA LEU A 133 22.34 16.79 -4.37
C LEU A 133 22.09 15.39 -3.81
N ALA A 134 22.88 14.94 -2.83
CA ALA A 134 22.69 13.64 -2.20
C ALA A 134 21.32 13.54 -1.50
N VAL A 135 20.90 14.57 -0.76
CA VAL A 135 19.56 14.61 -0.14
C VAL A 135 18.45 14.59 -1.19
N SER A 136 18.62 15.34 -2.29
CA SER A 136 17.66 15.32 -3.40
C SER A 136 17.57 13.94 -4.06
N GLU A 137 18.70 13.26 -4.27
CA GLU A 137 18.75 11.91 -4.83
C GLU A 137 18.08 10.90 -3.89
N ALA A 138 18.33 10.99 -2.58
CA ALA A 138 17.65 10.15 -1.58
C ALA A 138 16.12 10.33 -1.62
N ARG A 139 15.62 11.57 -1.79
CA ARG A 139 14.18 11.83 -2.00
C ARG A 139 13.65 11.18 -3.27
N HIS A 140 14.37 11.29 -4.38
CA HIS A 140 14.00 10.62 -5.63
C HIS A 140 13.96 9.09 -5.51
N ARG A 141 14.78 8.52 -4.63
CA ARG A 141 14.75 7.09 -4.25
C ARG A 141 13.70 6.77 -3.18
N GLU A 142 12.76 7.69 -2.92
CA GLU A 142 11.64 7.51 -1.99
C GLU A 142 12.08 7.22 -0.55
N ALA A 143 13.25 7.72 -0.13
CA ALA A 143 13.79 7.47 1.20
C ALA A 143 12.91 8.01 2.33
N ALA A 144 12.07 9.02 2.06
CA ALA A 144 11.08 9.49 3.04
C ALA A 144 10.04 8.41 3.41
N SER A 145 9.71 7.50 2.49
CA SER A 145 8.74 6.43 2.72
C SER A 145 9.42 5.17 3.25
N TYR A 146 10.58 4.81 2.71
CA TYR A 146 11.23 3.53 2.99
C TYR A 146 12.35 3.63 4.04
N ALA A 147 12.96 4.78 4.26
CA ALA A 147 14.03 5.02 5.24
C ALA A 147 13.83 6.34 6.01
N PRO A 148 12.64 6.57 6.62
CA PRO A 148 12.24 7.87 7.15
C PRO A 148 13.21 8.39 8.21
N GLU A 149 13.73 7.53 9.09
CA GLU A 149 14.59 7.95 10.19
C GLU A 149 15.92 8.53 9.68
N VAL A 150 16.56 7.83 8.75
CA VAL A 150 17.85 8.25 8.17
C VAL A 150 17.65 9.44 7.24
N MET A 151 16.53 9.48 6.52
CA MET A 151 16.17 10.60 5.67
C MET A 151 15.99 11.89 6.48
N GLN A 152 15.24 11.83 7.59
CA GLN A 152 15.04 12.97 8.48
C GLN A 152 16.38 13.48 9.05
N GLN A 153 17.28 12.56 9.41
CA GLN A 153 18.61 12.92 9.89
C GLN A 153 19.44 13.65 8.82
N ALA A 154 19.37 13.20 7.57
CA ALA A 154 20.06 13.84 6.45
C ALA A 154 19.55 15.27 6.20
N GLU A 155 18.24 15.47 6.25
CA GLU A 155 17.60 16.79 6.09
C GLU A 155 17.97 17.72 7.24
N TYR A 156 17.93 17.22 8.47
CA TYR A 156 18.36 17.97 9.65
C TYR A 156 19.80 18.47 9.50
N TYR A 157 20.75 17.60 9.13
CA TYR A 157 22.13 18.03 8.95
C TYR A 157 22.31 19.01 7.79
N LEU A 158 21.55 18.88 6.70
CA LEU A 158 21.60 19.84 5.59
C LEU A 158 21.10 21.22 6.03
N GLU A 159 20.07 21.28 6.87
CA GLU A 159 19.57 22.52 7.46
C GLU A 159 20.59 23.13 8.42
N GLN A 160 21.22 22.32 9.29
CA GLN A 160 22.29 22.79 10.17
C GLN A 160 23.50 23.32 9.37
N ALA A 161 23.90 22.64 8.29
CA ALA A 161 24.94 23.11 7.39
C ALA A 161 24.59 24.48 6.77
N ARG A 162 23.33 24.64 6.32
CA ARG A 162 22.83 25.90 5.76
C ARG A 162 22.86 27.04 6.78
N ALA A 163 22.40 26.77 8.01
CA ALA A 163 22.35 27.74 9.09
C ALA A 163 23.77 28.17 9.50
N ALA A 164 24.69 27.21 9.68
CA ALA A 164 26.10 27.47 9.96
C ALA A 164 26.72 28.32 8.85
N TRP A 165 26.49 27.98 7.58
CA TRP A 165 27.02 28.74 6.45
C TRP A 165 26.52 30.19 6.44
N GLN A 166 25.21 30.40 6.65
CA GLN A 166 24.62 31.73 6.71
C GLN A 166 25.17 32.56 7.87
N ASN A 167 25.36 31.95 9.05
CA ASN A 167 25.91 32.62 10.22
C ASN A 167 27.35 33.08 9.99
N GLU A 168 28.20 32.23 9.40
CA GLU A 168 29.58 32.61 9.03
C GLU A 168 29.61 33.72 7.97
N ASN A 169 28.71 33.68 6.98
CA ASN A 169 28.64 34.72 5.95
C ASN A 169 28.28 36.11 6.50
N ARG A 170 27.57 36.18 7.64
CA ARG A 170 27.27 37.44 8.35
C ARG A 170 28.50 38.04 9.05
N LYS A 171 29.49 37.21 9.38
CA LYS A 171 30.74 37.69 9.99
C LYS A 171 31.60 38.41 8.95
N TRP A 172 32.39 39.37 9.44
CA TRP A 172 33.46 39.97 8.65
C TRP A 172 34.40 38.88 8.13
N PHE A 173 34.85 38.98 6.87
CA PHE A 173 35.49 37.88 6.14
C PHE A 173 36.72 37.27 6.83
N TRP A 174 37.43 38.06 7.66
CA TRP A 174 38.55 37.59 8.46
C TRP A 174 38.17 36.70 9.66
N ASN A 175 36.93 36.76 10.16
CA ASN A 175 36.49 36.03 11.36
C ASN A 175 35.63 34.80 11.02
N ARG A 176 35.58 34.41 9.73
CA ARG A 176 34.82 33.26 9.26
C ARG A 176 35.56 31.95 9.54
N ASP A 177 34.80 30.96 9.99
CA ASP A 177 35.23 29.57 10.17
C ASP A 177 34.12 28.62 9.68
N PHE A 178 34.39 27.91 8.58
CA PHE A 178 33.42 27.03 7.94
C PHE A 178 33.53 25.57 8.39
N GLN A 179 34.32 25.23 9.41
CA GLN A 179 34.49 23.84 9.87
C GLN A 179 33.16 23.18 10.23
N ALA A 180 32.28 23.86 10.98
CA ALA A 180 30.96 23.34 11.32
C ALA A 180 30.07 23.13 10.07
N THR A 181 30.17 24.04 9.09
CA THR A 181 29.44 23.89 7.81
C THR A 181 29.90 22.64 7.07
N HIS A 182 31.21 22.38 7.04
CA HIS A 182 31.78 21.19 6.43
C HIS A 182 31.30 19.91 7.14
N GLN A 183 31.40 19.85 8.46
CA GLN A 183 31.00 18.67 9.25
C GLN A 183 29.52 18.33 9.09
N PHE A 184 28.65 19.35 9.10
CA PHE A 184 27.22 19.13 8.87
C PHE A 184 26.91 18.75 7.42
N ALA A 185 27.57 19.36 6.43
CA ALA A 185 27.37 19.00 5.02
C ALA A 185 27.85 17.56 4.73
N GLU A 186 28.98 17.17 5.29
CA GLU A 186 29.51 15.80 5.19
C GLU A 186 28.57 14.78 5.85
N SER A 187 28.12 15.06 7.08
CA SER A 187 27.12 14.23 7.76
C SER A 187 25.82 14.11 6.95
N ALA A 188 25.31 15.23 6.40
CA ALA A 188 24.13 15.23 5.54
C ALA A 188 24.31 14.37 4.29
N GLN A 189 25.46 14.48 3.63
CA GLN A 189 25.79 13.69 2.44
C GLN A 189 25.84 12.18 2.76
N ILE A 190 26.51 11.80 3.85
CA ILE A 190 26.62 10.41 4.29
C ILE A 190 25.23 9.84 4.64
N CYS A 191 24.46 10.53 5.50
CA CYS A 191 23.12 10.12 5.86
C CYS A 191 22.21 10.00 4.63
N ALA A 192 22.28 10.94 3.68
CA ALA A 192 21.47 10.90 2.47
C ALA A 192 21.80 9.68 1.58
N ARG A 193 23.09 9.38 1.38
CA ARG A 193 23.51 8.19 0.62
C ARG A 193 23.04 6.90 1.29
N ILE A 194 23.18 6.81 2.61
CA ILE A 194 22.68 5.66 3.39
C ILE A 194 21.16 5.54 3.26
N ALA A 195 20.42 6.64 3.43
CA ALA A 195 18.97 6.68 3.31
C ALA A 195 18.51 6.20 1.91
N GLY A 196 19.17 6.68 0.85
CA GLY A 196 18.87 6.28 -0.53
C GLY A 196 19.16 4.80 -0.81
N THR A 197 20.27 4.25 -0.31
CA THR A 197 20.60 2.83 -0.46
C THR A 197 19.67 1.93 0.35
N LEU A 198 19.38 2.32 1.60
CA LEU A 198 18.47 1.60 2.48
C LEU A 198 17.04 1.60 1.94
N ALA A 199 16.60 2.72 1.37
CA ALA A 199 15.28 2.84 0.75
C ALA A 199 15.10 1.85 -0.39
N VAL A 200 16.08 1.76 -1.29
CA VAL A 200 16.09 0.78 -2.39
C VAL A 200 16.06 -0.64 -1.84
N ALA A 201 16.93 -0.99 -0.90
CA ALA A 201 16.97 -2.34 -0.32
C ALA A 201 15.65 -2.73 0.37
N ARG A 202 15.05 -1.82 1.16
CA ARG A 202 13.76 -2.05 1.82
C ARG A 202 12.62 -2.16 0.81
N ARG A 203 12.61 -1.32 -0.22
CA ARG A 203 11.61 -1.38 -1.30
C ARG A 203 11.69 -2.70 -2.04
N ASP A 204 12.87 -3.13 -2.46
CA ASP A 204 13.07 -4.38 -3.20
C ASP A 204 12.72 -5.60 -2.33
N SER A 205 13.02 -5.54 -1.03
CA SER A 205 12.56 -6.55 -0.06
C SER A 205 11.03 -6.58 0.07
N LEU A 206 10.37 -5.43 0.14
CA LEU A 206 8.91 -5.32 0.18
C LEU A 206 8.26 -5.79 -1.11
N GLU A 207 8.88 -5.53 -2.27
CA GLU A 207 8.44 -6.04 -3.57
C GLU A 207 8.41 -7.56 -3.57
N LEU A 208 9.49 -8.22 -3.15
CA LEU A 208 9.52 -9.68 -3.02
C LEU A 208 8.48 -10.20 -2.03
N LEU A 209 8.44 -9.64 -0.82
CA LEU A 209 7.48 -10.03 0.22
C LEU A 209 6.03 -9.93 -0.26
N THR A 210 5.70 -8.82 -0.93
CA THR A 210 4.34 -8.61 -1.43
C THR A 210 4.03 -9.51 -2.62
N THR A 211 4.97 -9.75 -3.54
CA THR A 211 4.82 -10.72 -4.63
C THR A 211 4.47 -12.11 -4.11
N PHE A 212 5.28 -12.66 -3.19
CA PHE A 212 5.05 -13.99 -2.64
C PHE A 212 3.80 -14.05 -1.76
N GLY A 213 3.55 -13.01 -0.95
CA GLY A 213 2.36 -12.93 -0.10
C GLY A 213 1.07 -12.87 -0.90
N ILE A 214 1.01 -12.07 -1.97
CA ILE A 214 -0.13 -12.01 -2.89
C ILE A 214 -0.34 -13.37 -3.55
N ALA A 215 0.69 -13.96 -4.15
CA ALA A 215 0.58 -15.25 -4.84
C ALA A 215 0.04 -16.34 -3.90
N ARG A 216 0.57 -16.41 -2.67
CA ARG A 216 0.11 -17.37 -1.65
C ARG A 216 -1.36 -17.17 -1.29
N LEU A 217 -1.78 -15.94 -0.95
CA LEU A 217 -3.18 -15.70 -0.56
C LEU A 217 -4.14 -15.89 -1.73
N GLN A 218 -3.74 -15.54 -2.95
CA GLN A 218 -4.53 -15.82 -4.15
C GLN A 218 -4.74 -17.32 -4.34
N GLN A 219 -3.71 -18.13 -4.15
CA GLN A 219 -3.85 -19.58 -4.20
C GLN A 219 -4.83 -20.08 -3.13
N THR A 220 -4.72 -19.61 -1.88
CA THR A 220 -5.65 -19.98 -0.80
C THR A 220 -7.11 -19.59 -1.13
N VAL A 221 -7.31 -18.41 -1.73
CA VAL A 221 -8.63 -17.94 -2.16
C VAL A 221 -9.20 -18.84 -3.25
N GLU A 222 -8.40 -19.20 -4.26
CA GLU A 222 -8.83 -20.07 -5.35
C GLU A 222 -9.15 -21.49 -4.85
N ASP A 223 -8.31 -22.03 -3.96
CA ASP A 223 -8.53 -23.32 -3.31
C ASP A 223 -9.86 -23.31 -2.52
N PHE A 224 -10.12 -22.25 -1.75
CA PHE A 224 -11.38 -22.10 -1.04
C PHE A 224 -12.56 -21.99 -1.99
N ARG A 225 -12.49 -21.17 -3.04
CA ARG A 225 -13.57 -21.03 -4.02
C ARG A 225 -13.91 -22.36 -4.68
N ASN A 226 -12.89 -23.13 -5.06
CA ASN A 226 -13.11 -24.43 -5.69
C ASN A 226 -13.72 -25.45 -4.74
N GLN A 227 -13.40 -25.40 -3.46
CA GLN A 227 -14.02 -26.26 -2.45
C GLN A 227 -15.40 -25.79 -2.01
N ALA A 228 -15.63 -24.47 -1.92
CA ALA A 228 -16.92 -23.88 -1.59
C ALA A 228 -18.00 -24.15 -2.66
N LYS A 229 -17.61 -24.45 -3.90
CA LYS A 229 -18.55 -24.97 -4.92
C LYS A 229 -19.16 -26.33 -4.53
N ARG A 230 -18.45 -27.11 -3.72
CA ARG A 230 -18.79 -28.49 -3.33
C ARG A 230 -19.25 -28.60 -1.87
N ILE A 231 -19.22 -27.52 -1.12
CA ILE A 231 -19.54 -27.52 0.31
C ILE A 231 -20.38 -26.27 0.58
N PRO A 232 -21.62 -26.38 1.08
CA PRO A 232 -22.43 -25.22 1.39
C PRO A 232 -21.77 -24.46 2.55
N VAL A 233 -21.24 -23.28 2.20
CA VAL A 233 -20.66 -22.33 3.13
C VAL A 233 -21.78 -21.44 3.66
N ASN A 234 -21.83 -21.24 4.98
CA ASN A 234 -22.84 -20.35 5.55
C ASN A 234 -22.66 -18.90 5.02
N LYS A 235 -23.76 -18.15 4.91
CA LYS A 235 -23.75 -16.80 4.31
C LYS A 235 -22.78 -15.83 4.99
N ALA A 236 -22.68 -15.87 6.31
CA ALA A 236 -21.81 -14.97 7.07
C ALA A 236 -20.32 -15.24 6.79
N LEU A 237 -19.93 -16.51 6.70
CA LEU A 237 -18.58 -16.95 6.37
C LEU A 237 -18.24 -16.60 4.92
N TRP A 238 -19.20 -16.80 3.99
CA TRP A 238 -19.04 -16.39 2.61
C TRP A 238 -18.84 -14.88 2.47
N GLN A 239 -19.61 -14.06 3.19
CA GLN A 239 -19.43 -12.61 3.21
C GLN A 239 -18.05 -12.20 3.73
N LYS A 240 -17.57 -12.82 4.81
CA LYS A 240 -16.22 -12.59 5.34
C LYS A 240 -15.13 -12.97 4.33
N PHE A 241 -15.33 -14.09 3.63
CA PHE A 241 -14.41 -14.55 2.59
C PHE A 241 -14.37 -13.60 1.38
N VAL A 242 -15.53 -13.18 0.86
CA VAL A 242 -15.58 -12.22 -0.27
C VAL A 242 -14.94 -10.88 0.13
N ALA A 243 -15.17 -10.43 1.36
CA ALA A 243 -14.52 -9.23 1.89
C ALA A 243 -12.99 -9.39 1.97
N SER A 244 -12.49 -10.56 2.40
CA SER A 244 -11.04 -10.80 2.47
C SER A 244 -10.40 -10.91 1.08
N GLU A 245 -11.09 -11.52 0.13
CA GLU A 245 -10.68 -11.58 -1.28
C GLU A 245 -10.55 -10.18 -1.89
N LEU A 246 -11.48 -9.27 -1.61
CA LEU A 246 -11.40 -7.88 -2.08
C LEU A 246 -10.12 -7.21 -1.57
N ILE A 247 -9.73 -7.44 -0.32
CA ILE A 247 -8.49 -6.88 0.26
C ILE A 247 -7.24 -7.45 -0.43
N VAL A 248 -7.25 -8.74 -0.81
CA VAL A 248 -6.15 -9.34 -1.60
C VAL A 248 -6.06 -8.68 -2.98
N ILE A 249 -7.19 -8.43 -3.64
CA ILE A 249 -7.25 -7.72 -4.93
C ILE A 249 -6.72 -6.29 -4.78
N GLU A 250 -7.12 -5.55 -3.74
CA GLU A 250 -6.58 -4.22 -3.43
C GLU A 250 -5.07 -4.24 -3.20
N SER A 251 -4.56 -5.25 -2.48
CA SER A 251 -3.12 -5.44 -2.28
C SER A 251 -2.39 -5.64 -3.61
N LYS A 252 -2.94 -6.46 -4.51
CA LYS A 252 -2.40 -6.68 -5.85
C LYS A 252 -2.35 -5.39 -6.66
N PHE A 253 -3.40 -4.56 -6.61
CA PHE A 253 -3.39 -3.26 -7.28
C PHE A 253 -2.41 -2.25 -6.66
N ALA A 254 -2.23 -2.26 -5.34
CA ALA A 254 -1.19 -1.47 -4.69
C ALA A 254 0.21 -1.91 -5.14
N HIS A 255 0.48 -3.21 -5.18
CA HIS A 255 1.74 -3.78 -5.68
C HIS A 255 1.99 -3.41 -7.15
N TRP A 256 0.98 -3.53 -8.03
CA TRP A 256 1.09 -3.15 -9.43
C TRP A 256 1.46 -1.67 -9.63
N ARG A 257 0.97 -0.79 -8.74
CA ARG A 257 1.34 0.64 -8.72
C ARG A 257 2.69 0.91 -8.03
N ARG A 258 3.43 -0.13 -7.64
CA ARG A 258 4.67 -0.08 -6.84
C ARG A 258 4.52 0.51 -5.43
N ASP A 259 3.29 0.62 -4.94
CA ASP A 259 3.00 1.01 -3.55
C ASP A 259 3.07 -0.22 -2.62
N PHE A 260 4.30 -0.67 -2.37
CA PHE A 260 4.54 -1.90 -1.60
C PHE A 260 4.21 -1.76 -0.11
N LEU A 261 4.21 -0.54 0.43
CA LEU A 261 3.81 -0.29 1.82
C LEU A 261 2.31 -0.54 2.00
N THR A 262 1.48 0.03 1.13
CA THR A 262 0.04 -0.24 1.13
C THR A 262 -0.24 -1.71 0.83
N ALA A 263 0.46 -2.29 -0.15
CA ALA A 263 0.29 -3.71 -0.47
C ALA A 263 0.55 -4.62 0.74
N LYS A 264 1.64 -4.37 1.49
CA LYS A 264 1.97 -5.10 2.73
C LYS A 264 0.88 -4.93 3.80
N ALA A 265 0.43 -3.70 4.06
CA ALA A 265 -0.60 -3.44 5.07
C ALA A 265 -1.92 -4.17 4.74
N LYS A 266 -2.29 -4.19 3.45
CA LYS A 266 -3.45 -4.95 2.96
C LYS A 266 -3.25 -6.45 3.12
N LEU A 267 -2.07 -7.01 2.84
CA LEU A 267 -1.76 -8.42 3.09
C LEU A 267 -1.90 -8.78 4.57
N GLN A 268 -1.35 -7.97 5.47
CA GLN A 268 -1.45 -8.20 6.92
C GLN A 268 -2.91 -8.20 7.41
N THR A 269 -3.77 -7.44 6.75
CA THR A 269 -5.22 -7.42 7.04
C THR A 269 -5.92 -8.63 6.43
N ALA A 270 -5.58 -9.02 5.20
CA ALA A 270 -6.21 -10.12 4.48
C ALA A 270 -5.86 -11.50 5.04
N GLU A 271 -4.59 -11.73 5.42
CA GLU A 271 -4.06 -13.04 5.81
C GLU A 271 -4.87 -13.72 6.94
N PRO A 272 -5.14 -13.08 8.10
CA PRO A 272 -5.92 -13.72 9.16
C PRO A 272 -7.37 -13.98 8.73
N LEU A 273 -7.94 -13.16 7.86
CA LEU A 273 -9.32 -13.32 7.39
C LEU A 273 -9.44 -14.50 6.41
N VAL A 274 -8.53 -14.61 5.44
CA VAL A 274 -8.47 -15.74 4.49
C VAL A 274 -8.20 -17.03 5.25
N ASN A 275 -7.16 -17.06 6.09
CA ASN A 275 -6.79 -18.26 6.85
C ASN A 275 -7.85 -18.66 7.87
N GLY A 276 -8.49 -17.69 8.53
CA GLY A 276 -9.56 -17.95 9.49
C GLY A 276 -10.82 -18.52 8.84
N ALA A 277 -11.19 -18.01 7.65
CA ALA A 277 -12.32 -18.55 6.90
C ALA A 277 -12.06 -20.00 6.47
N TRP A 278 -10.87 -20.27 5.93
CA TRP A 278 -10.42 -21.60 5.55
C TRP A 278 -10.43 -22.57 6.75
N SER A 279 -9.85 -22.17 7.86
CA SER A 279 -9.79 -22.94 9.11
C SER A 279 -11.18 -23.30 9.62
N THR A 280 -12.12 -22.35 9.61
CA THR A 280 -13.50 -22.57 10.09
C THR A 280 -14.24 -23.58 9.21
N THR A 281 -14.14 -23.47 7.87
CA THR A 281 -14.74 -24.43 6.95
C THR A 281 -14.13 -25.81 7.10
N LYS A 282 -12.79 -25.89 7.18
CA LYS A 282 -12.07 -27.15 7.40
C LYS A 282 -12.50 -27.82 8.70
N ALA A 283 -12.55 -27.10 9.81
CA ALA A 283 -12.99 -27.62 11.09
C ALA A 283 -14.45 -28.11 11.05
N THR A 284 -15.33 -27.40 10.34
CA THR A 284 -16.74 -27.81 10.16
C THR A 284 -16.84 -29.10 9.37
N LEU A 285 -16.09 -29.21 8.26
CA LEU A 285 -16.05 -30.41 7.43
C LEU A 285 -15.44 -31.60 8.17
N GLU A 286 -14.33 -31.40 8.88
CA GLU A 286 -13.70 -32.42 9.73
C GLU A 286 -14.68 -32.90 10.80
N ALA A 287 -15.40 -31.99 11.46
CA ALA A 287 -16.42 -32.34 12.44
C ALA A 287 -17.57 -33.16 11.85
N TYR A 288 -17.99 -32.83 10.63
CA TYR A 288 -19.00 -33.58 9.90
C TYR A 288 -18.52 -34.99 9.53
N LEU A 289 -17.31 -35.09 8.96
CA LEU A 289 -16.73 -36.36 8.51
C LEU A 289 -16.27 -37.27 9.65
N ARG A 290 -16.15 -36.79 10.89
CA ARG A 290 -15.99 -37.65 12.08
C ARG A 290 -17.14 -38.66 12.25
N GLN A 291 -18.30 -38.42 11.63
CA GLN A 291 -19.44 -39.33 11.68
C GLN A 291 -19.38 -40.48 10.66
N VAL A 292 -18.40 -40.51 9.76
CA VAL A 292 -18.28 -41.54 8.71
C VAL A 292 -18.33 -42.98 9.25
N PRO A 293 -17.66 -43.35 10.37
CA PRO A 293 -17.77 -44.71 10.90
C PRO A 293 -19.19 -45.09 11.34
N VAL A 294 -19.97 -44.12 11.85
CA VAL A 294 -21.37 -44.33 12.23
C VAL A 294 -22.23 -44.53 10.98
N TRP A 295 -22.02 -43.70 9.96
CA TRP A 295 -22.72 -43.81 8.68
C TRP A 295 -22.42 -45.11 7.95
N GLN A 296 -21.16 -45.55 7.91
CA GLN A 296 -20.78 -46.83 7.32
C GLN A 296 -21.47 -47.99 8.03
N ARG A 297 -21.59 -47.94 9.37
CA ARG A 297 -22.34 -48.94 10.13
C ARG A 297 -23.81 -48.97 9.71
N TRP A 298 -24.49 -47.83 9.65
CA TRP A 298 -25.90 -47.76 9.24
C TRP A 298 -26.13 -48.28 7.83
N VAL A 299 -25.21 -47.99 6.91
CA VAL A 299 -25.24 -48.45 5.53
C VAL A 299 -25.06 -49.97 5.47
N ASN A 300 -24.07 -50.51 6.17
CA ASN A 300 -23.84 -51.95 6.23
C ASN A 300 -25.02 -52.70 6.84
N GLU A 301 -25.62 -52.17 7.92
CA GLU A 301 -26.84 -52.72 8.52
C GLU A 301 -28.01 -52.72 7.53
N THR A 302 -28.15 -51.67 6.72
CA THR A 302 -29.21 -51.54 5.72
C THR A 302 -29.04 -52.51 4.56
N ILE A 303 -27.80 -52.70 4.08
CA ILE A 303 -27.47 -53.68 3.04
C ILE A 303 -27.67 -55.10 3.57
N ALA A 304 -27.23 -55.38 4.80
CA ALA A 304 -27.44 -56.68 5.44
C ALA A 304 -28.93 -56.99 5.62
N TRP A 305 -29.75 -56.00 5.96
CA TRP A 305 -31.21 -56.17 5.99
C TRP A 305 -31.77 -56.53 4.61
N SER A 306 -31.31 -55.87 3.55
CA SER A 306 -31.71 -56.16 2.17
C SER A 306 -31.39 -57.60 1.78
N ALA A 307 -30.19 -58.09 2.11
CA ALA A 307 -29.77 -59.47 1.88
C ALA A 307 -30.58 -60.49 2.69
N ALA A 308 -30.90 -60.17 3.95
CA ALA A 308 -31.63 -61.10 4.82
C ALA A 308 -33.13 -61.21 4.49
N THR A 309 -33.66 -60.32 3.65
CA THR A 309 -35.11 -60.21 3.37
C THR A 309 -35.43 -60.26 1.88
N ASP A 310 -34.43 -60.49 1.02
CA ASP A 310 -34.54 -60.46 -0.45
C ASP A 310 -35.25 -59.19 -0.97
N SER A 311 -35.13 -58.08 -0.24
CA SER A 311 -35.95 -56.88 -0.43
C SER A 311 -35.12 -55.65 -0.77
N THR A 312 -35.77 -54.63 -1.34
CA THR A 312 -35.14 -53.37 -1.73
C THR A 312 -34.76 -52.52 -0.52
N ALA A 313 -33.57 -51.92 -0.57
CA ALA A 313 -33.12 -50.88 0.36
C ALA A 313 -32.54 -49.68 -0.40
N ILE A 314 -32.71 -48.48 0.15
CA ILE A 314 -32.25 -47.22 -0.44
C ILE A 314 -31.19 -46.61 0.47
N ILE A 315 -30.07 -46.19 -0.13
CA ILE A 315 -29.00 -45.46 0.55
C ILE A 315 -28.75 -44.14 -0.18
N VAL A 316 -28.70 -43.03 0.55
CA VAL A 316 -28.40 -41.71 0.00
C VAL A 316 -27.12 -41.18 0.60
N ASP A 317 -26.13 -40.89 -0.23
CA ASP A 317 -24.89 -40.21 0.13
C ASP A 317 -24.98 -38.74 -0.27
N LYS A 318 -25.06 -37.86 0.74
CA LYS A 318 -25.26 -36.43 0.53
C LYS A 318 -24.07 -35.76 -0.13
N MET A 319 -22.84 -36.07 0.29
CA MET A 319 -21.62 -35.50 -0.29
C MET A 319 -21.36 -35.99 -1.72
N ALA A 320 -21.71 -37.23 -2.02
CA ALA A 320 -21.58 -37.77 -3.37
C ALA A 320 -22.70 -37.29 -4.31
N HIS A 321 -23.79 -36.73 -3.78
CA HIS A 321 -25.02 -36.46 -4.53
C HIS A 321 -25.53 -37.72 -5.25
N ARG A 322 -25.52 -38.85 -4.54
CA ARG A 322 -25.92 -40.16 -5.09
C ARG A 322 -26.95 -40.87 -4.23
N CYS A 323 -27.86 -41.57 -4.90
CA CYS A 323 -28.75 -42.56 -4.34
C CYS A 323 -28.35 -43.94 -4.89
N PHE A 324 -28.08 -44.88 -3.99
CA PHE A 324 -27.77 -46.27 -4.28
C PHE A 324 -28.97 -47.12 -3.88
N VAL A 325 -29.37 -48.03 -4.78
CA VAL A 325 -30.47 -48.95 -4.54
C VAL A 325 -29.92 -50.36 -4.49
N TYR A 326 -30.20 -51.05 -3.40
CA TYR A 326 -29.79 -52.43 -3.18
C TYR A 326 -31.01 -53.35 -3.23
N THR A 327 -30.82 -54.55 -3.76
CA THR A 327 -31.81 -55.64 -3.72
C THR A 327 -31.04 -56.92 -3.41
N ASP A 328 -31.51 -57.71 -2.45
CA ASP A 328 -30.78 -58.91 -1.97
C ASP A 328 -29.31 -58.60 -1.62
N GLY A 329 -29.08 -57.44 -0.97
CA GLY A 329 -27.74 -56.99 -0.59
C GLY A 329 -26.81 -56.62 -1.75
N GLN A 330 -27.24 -56.77 -3.01
CA GLN A 330 -26.47 -56.40 -4.20
C GLN A 330 -26.85 -55.01 -4.70
N LEU A 331 -25.86 -54.26 -5.16
CA LEU A 331 -26.10 -52.95 -5.77
C LEU A 331 -26.85 -53.15 -7.10
N ARG A 332 -28.11 -52.71 -7.14
CA ARG A 332 -28.98 -52.80 -8.31
C ARG A 332 -28.85 -51.58 -9.21
N ALA A 333 -28.79 -50.38 -8.63
CA ALA A 333 -28.70 -49.14 -9.38
C ALA A 333 -28.08 -47.98 -8.57
N GLU A 334 -27.55 -46.99 -9.28
CA GLU A 334 -27.04 -45.74 -8.73
C GLU A 334 -27.56 -44.56 -9.56
N TYR A 335 -28.08 -43.53 -8.90
CA TYR A 335 -28.63 -42.35 -9.55
C TYR A 335 -28.10 -41.04 -8.94
N PRO A 336 -27.94 -39.97 -9.73
CA PRO A 336 -27.71 -38.64 -9.20
C PRO A 336 -28.93 -38.15 -8.43
N VAL A 337 -28.70 -37.39 -7.36
CA VAL A 337 -29.77 -36.75 -6.58
C VAL A 337 -29.53 -35.28 -6.31
N GLU A 338 -30.63 -34.55 -6.20
CA GLU A 338 -30.66 -33.16 -5.76
C GLU A 338 -31.24 -33.09 -4.34
N LEU A 339 -30.58 -32.28 -3.50
CA LEU A 339 -30.91 -32.13 -2.10
C LEU A 339 -31.36 -30.70 -1.82
N GLY A 340 -31.49 -30.35 -0.54
CA GLY A 340 -31.65 -28.96 -0.15
C GLY A 340 -30.33 -28.19 -0.15
N PRO A 341 -30.34 -26.86 -0.35
CA PRO A 341 -29.12 -26.04 -0.30
C PRO A 341 -28.32 -26.15 1.01
N GLY A 342 -28.98 -26.53 2.11
CA GLY A 342 -28.38 -26.76 3.42
C GLY A 342 -27.90 -28.20 3.62
N TRP A 343 -27.54 -28.93 2.55
CA TRP A 343 -27.24 -30.35 2.66
C TRP A 343 -26.02 -30.69 3.53
N LEU A 344 -25.05 -29.80 3.76
CA LEU A 344 -23.98 -30.13 4.71
C LEU A 344 -24.45 -29.95 6.15
N GLY A 345 -24.40 -31.04 6.91
CA GLY A 345 -24.83 -31.06 8.29
C GLY A 345 -26.22 -31.64 8.48
N HIS A 346 -26.49 -31.98 9.74
CA HIS A 346 -27.73 -32.63 10.15
C HIS A 346 -28.92 -31.69 10.08
N LYS A 347 -30.09 -32.18 9.65
CA LYS A 347 -31.35 -31.46 9.76
C LYS A 347 -31.74 -31.22 11.23
N ARG A 348 -31.83 -29.96 11.66
CA ARG A 348 -32.09 -29.58 13.05
C ARG A 348 -33.48 -28.99 13.27
N GLN A 349 -34.07 -28.35 12.26
CA GLN A 349 -35.40 -27.74 12.38
C GLN A 349 -36.06 -27.48 11.03
N ARG A 350 -37.36 -27.19 11.03
CA ARG A 350 -38.07 -26.71 9.85
C ARG A 350 -37.40 -25.44 9.29
N GLY A 351 -37.20 -25.41 7.97
CA GLY A 351 -36.65 -24.25 7.25
C GLY A 351 -35.12 -24.17 7.18
N ASP A 352 -34.40 -25.15 7.72
CA ASP A 352 -32.93 -25.24 7.56
C ASP A 352 -32.50 -25.72 6.16
N ASN A 353 -33.45 -26.19 5.35
CA ASN A 353 -33.24 -26.76 4.01
C ASN A 353 -32.18 -27.88 3.98
N ALA A 354 -31.99 -28.59 5.10
CA ALA A 354 -31.14 -29.76 5.17
C ALA A 354 -31.98 -31.03 4.93
N THR A 355 -31.40 -31.97 4.19
CA THR A 355 -31.87 -33.37 4.14
C THR A 355 -31.34 -34.09 5.39
N PRO A 356 -32.17 -34.82 6.14
CA PRO A 356 -31.74 -35.42 7.40
C PRO A 356 -30.77 -36.59 7.21
N GLU A 357 -29.94 -36.88 8.22
CA GLU A 357 -29.08 -38.06 8.26
C GLU A 357 -29.63 -39.02 9.30
N GLY A 358 -29.82 -40.27 8.89
CA GLY A 358 -30.45 -41.25 9.75
C GLY A 358 -30.89 -42.49 8.99
N ARG A 359 -31.46 -43.43 9.74
CA ARG A 359 -32.08 -44.64 9.22
C ARG A 359 -33.59 -44.43 9.28
N TYR A 360 -34.23 -44.48 8.13
CA TYR A 360 -35.64 -44.22 7.95
C TYR A 360 -36.34 -45.40 7.28
N ARG A 361 -37.66 -45.34 7.21
CA ARG A 361 -38.49 -46.27 6.44
C ARG A 361 -39.51 -45.50 5.63
N VAL A 362 -39.82 -46.03 4.45
CA VAL A 362 -40.95 -45.55 3.64
C VAL A 362 -42.25 -45.83 4.40
N ILE A 363 -43.01 -44.80 4.72
CA ILE A 363 -44.33 -44.91 5.38
C ILE A 363 -45.49 -44.75 4.40
N LYS A 364 -45.24 -44.13 3.24
CA LYS A 364 -46.27 -43.95 2.21
C LYS A 364 -45.64 -43.83 0.83
N LYS A 365 -46.21 -44.56 -0.13
CA LYS A 365 -45.98 -44.37 -1.56
C LYS A 365 -47.08 -43.46 -2.12
N LYS A 366 -46.70 -42.42 -2.86
CA LYS A 366 -47.61 -41.42 -3.42
C LYS A 366 -47.38 -41.30 -4.92
N ALA A 367 -48.46 -41.30 -5.68
CA ALA A 367 -48.49 -41.00 -7.11
C ALA A 367 -49.75 -40.17 -7.42
N ASP A 368 -49.83 -39.65 -8.65
CA ASP A 368 -50.96 -38.87 -9.13
C ASP A 368 -51.29 -37.70 -8.17
N LYS A 369 -52.58 -37.51 -7.84
CA LYS A 369 -53.06 -36.42 -6.98
C LYS A 369 -52.63 -36.54 -5.50
N GLN A 370 -51.88 -37.56 -5.11
CA GLN A 370 -51.45 -37.75 -3.72
C GLN A 370 -50.17 -37.00 -3.37
N THR A 371 -49.43 -36.50 -4.37
CA THR A 371 -48.22 -35.71 -4.19
C THR A 371 -48.19 -34.55 -5.17
N ILE A 372 -47.43 -33.51 -4.84
CA ILE A 372 -47.15 -32.37 -5.75
C ILE A 372 -46.00 -32.68 -6.71
N TYR A 373 -45.30 -33.79 -6.51
CA TYR A 373 -44.23 -34.28 -7.37
C TYR A 373 -44.75 -35.38 -8.30
N TYR A 374 -43.94 -35.83 -9.26
CA TYR A 374 -44.30 -36.94 -10.16
C TYR A 374 -44.68 -38.22 -9.40
N LYS A 375 -43.77 -38.71 -8.56
CA LYS A 375 -43.96 -39.82 -7.60
C LYS A 375 -43.14 -39.52 -6.35
N ALA A 376 -43.58 -40.02 -5.20
CA ALA A 376 -42.87 -39.78 -3.94
C ALA A 376 -42.97 -40.97 -2.97
N LEU A 377 -41.87 -41.25 -2.29
CA LEU A 377 -41.76 -42.14 -1.14
C LEU A 377 -41.57 -41.28 0.10
N GLN A 378 -42.63 -41.14 0.90
CA GLN A 378 -42.55 -40.41 2.17
C GLN A 378 -41.86 -41.29 3.21
N ILE A 379 -40.83 -40.74 3.87
CA ILE A 379 -40.12 -41.42 4.95
C ILE A 379 -40.68 -41.03 6.32
N ASP A 380 -40.38 -41.82 7.35
CA ASP A 380 -40.79 -41.60 8.75
C ASP A 380 -40.04 -40.47 9.47
N TYR A 381 -39.54 -39.47 8.75
CA TYR A 381 -38.97 -38.26 9.37
C TYR A 381 -40.07 -37.32 9.87
N PRO A 382 -39.97 -36.79 11.12
CA PRO A 382 -38.95 -37.15 12.11
C PRO A 382 -39.27 -38.49 12.78
N ASN A 383 -38.24 -39.32 13.00
CA ASN A 383 -38.38 -40.57 13.74
C ASN A 383 -38.10 -40.37 15.25
N HIS A 384 -37.96 -41.45 16.02
CA HIS A 384 -37.65 -41.34 17.46
C HIS A 384 -36.32 -40.64 17.73
N GLU A 385 -35.25 -41.02 17.01
CA GLU A 385 -33.92 -40.43 17.22
C GLU A 385 -33.89 -38.96 16.81
N ASP A 386 -34.63 -38.56 15.77
CA ASP A 386 -34.76 -37.14 15.39
C ASP A 386 -35.44 -36.31 16.48
N ARG A 387 -36.54 -36.81 17.04
CA ARG A 387 -37.27 -36.13 18.13
C ARG A 387 -36.40 -35.98 19.37
N GLN A 388 -35.62 -37.01 19.71
CA GLN A 388 -34.69 -36.96 20.82
C GLN A 388 -33.61 -35.88 20.59
N ARG A 389 -32.91 -35.92 19.44
CA ARG A 389 -31.88 -34.94 19.09
C ARG A 389 -32.42 -33.52 19.11
N PHE A 390 -33.62 -33.30 18.57
CA PHE A 390 -34.29 -32.00 18.56
C PHE A 390 -34.55 -31.49 19.99
N GLY A 391 -35.14 -32.32 20.85
CA GLY A 391 -35.43 -31.96 22.24
C GLY A 391 -34.16 -31.65 23.04
N GLU A 392 -33.08 -32.42 22.84
CA GLU A 392 -31.79 -32.14 23.47
C GLU A 392 -31.17 -30.82 22.99
N ALA A 393 -31.25 -30.52 21.70
CA ALA A 393 -30.75 -29.26 21.15
C ALA A 393 -31.52 -28.04 21.70
N GLN A 394 -32.84 -28.16 21.92
CA GLN A 394 -33.61 -27.13 22.61
C GLN A 394 -33.19 -26.99 24.09
N LYS A 395 -32.98 -28.10 24.81
CA LYS A 395 -32.51 -28.08 26.21
C LYS A 395 -31.14 -27.42 26.37
N ARG A 396 -30.23 -27.62 25.40
CA ARG A 396 -28.90 -26.99 25.38
C ARG A 396 -28.92 -25.53 24.89
N GLY A 397 -30.09 -24.99 24.51
CA GLY A 397 -30.22 -23.62 23.99
C GLY A 397 -29.68 -23.43 22.58
N GLU A 398 -29.36 -24.50 21.86
CA GLU A 398 -28.84 -24.44 20.50
C GLU A 398 -29.94 -24.23 19.44
N LEU A 399 -31.20 -24.43 19.83
CA LEU A 399 -32.40 -24.16 19.05
C LEU A 399 -33.37 -23.33 19.89
N SER A 400 -34.15 -22.49 19.21
CA SER A 400 -35.22 -21.73 19.87
C SER A 400 -36.24 -22.68 20.51
N ARG A 401 -36.78 -22.28 21.67
CA ARG A 401 -37.94 -22.94 22.29
C ARG A 401 -39.18 -22.98 21.39
N PHE A 402 -39.27 -22.06 20.42
CA PHE A 402 -40.35 -21.97 19.43
C PHE A 402 -40.01 -22.66 18.11
N ALA A 403 -38.83 -23.27 17.98
CA ALA A 403 -38.49 -24.04 16.79
C ALA A 403 -39.44 -25.23 16.64
N SER A 404 -39.66 -25.66 15.40
CA SER A 404 -40.36 -26.91 15.09
C SER A 404 -39.42 -27.84 14.33
N ILE A 405 -39.55 -29.14 14.58
CA ILE A 405 -38.70 -30.16 13.94
C ILE A 405 -38.96 -30.30 12.44
N GLY A 406 -40.19 -30.02 12.00
CA GLY A 406 -40.64 -30.22 10.62
C GLY A 406 -41.13 -31.64 10.36
N GLY A 407 -41.16 -32.06 9.10
CA GLY A 407 -41.69 -33.34 8.66
C GLY A 407 -41.79 -33.40 7.14
N LEU A 408 -42.52 -34.40 6.62
CA LEU A 408 -42.82 -34.57 5.19
C LEU A 408 -41.57 -34.62 4.30
N ILE A 409 -40.53 -35.33 4.76
CA ILE A 409 -39.37 -35.61 3.92
C ILE A 409 -39.70 -36.79 3.01
N GLU A 410 -39.34 -36.65 1.74
CA GLU A 410 -39.68 -37.61 0.69
C GLU A 410 -38.47 -37.86 -0.20
N VAL A 411 -38.39 -39.08 -0.75
CA VAL A 411 -37.61 -39.39 -1.95
C VAL A 411 -38.57 -39.28 -3.14
N HIS A 412 -38.38 -38.33 -4.04
CA HIS A 412 -39.37 -37.99 -5.06
C HIS A 412 -38.77 -37.69 -6.44
N GLY A 413 -39.64 -37.65 -7.46
CA GLY A 413 -39.30 -37.24 -8.84
C GLY A 413 -39.05 -35.74 -8.98
N GLU A 414 -39.16 -35.17 -10.17
CA GLU A 414 -38.98 -33.74 -10.45
C GLU A 414 -37.57 -33.19 -10.16
N GLY A 415 -36.58 -34.07 -10.06
CA GLY A 415 -35.15 -33.72 -10.08
C GLY A 415 -34.60 -33.54 -11.50
N GLY A 416 -33.28 -33.44 -11.63
CA GLY A 416 -32.60 -33.23 -12.90
C GLY A 416 -32.48 -31.76 -13.32
N LYS A 417 -32.58 -30.84 -12.36
CA LYS A 417 -32.42 -29.39 -12.52
C LYS A 417 -30.95 -28.93 -12.50
N GLY A 418 -30.03 -29.81 -12.11
CA GLY A 418 -28.59 -29.52 -11.98
C GLY A 418 -28.22 -28.70 -10.74
N VAL A 419 -29.12 -28.53 -9.78
CA VAL A 419 -28.88 -27.72 -8.57
C VAL A 419 -29.63 -28.28 -7.36
N ASN A 420 -29.10 -28.09 -6.15
CA ASN A 420 -29.81 -28.43 -4.91
C ASN A 420 -30.92 -27.39 -4.63
N TRP A 421 -32.18 -27.81 -4.64
CA TRP A 421 -33.34 -26.90 -4.55
C TRP A 421 -34.40 -27.32 -3.53
N THR A 422 -34.33 -28.53 -2.95
CA THR A 422 -35.41 -29.02 -2.09
C THR A 422 -35.40 -28.33 -0.72
N ALA A 423 -36.48 -28.45 0.04
CA ALA A 423 -36.53 -28.01 1.45
C ALA A 423 -36.02 -29.08 2.44
N GLY A 424 -35.40 -30.15 1.93
CA GLY A 424 -34.91 -31.30 2.69
C GLY A 424 -35.23 -32.67 2.09
N CYS A 425 -36.05 -32.74 1.04
CA CYS A 425 -36.30 -33.96 0.29
C CYS A 425 -35.09 -34.42 -0.54
N VAL A 426 -35.16 -35.64 -1.07
CA VAL A 426 -34.20 -36.20 -2.05
C VAL A 426 -34.91 -36.26 -3.40
N ALA A 427 -34.48 -35.44 -4.36
CA ALA A 427 -35.10 -35.36 -5.68
C ALA A 427 -34.29 -36.14 -6.72
N LEU A 428 -34.98 -36.92 -7.55
CA LEU A 428 -34.43 -37.70 -8.66
C LEU A 428 -35.13 -37.32 -9.97
N GLU A 429 -34.47 -37.55 -11.09
CA GLU A 429 -35.17 -37.53 -12.39
C GLU A 429 -36.32 -38.53 -12.41
N ASN A 430 -37.41 -38.18 -13.10
CA ASN A 430 -38.65 -38.97 -13.12
C ASN A 430 -38.43 -40.44 -13.53
N ARG A 431 -37.56 -40.69 -14.52
CA ARG A 431 -37.20 -42.05 -14.95
C ARG A 431 -36.56 -42.90 -13.83
N HIS A 432 -35.67 -42.31 -13.03
CA HIS A 432 -35.05 -43.02 -11.91
C HIS A 432 -36.05 -43.22 -10.78
N MET A 433 -36.95 -42.25 -10.58
CA MET A 433 -38.03 -42.37 -9.60
C MET A 433 -39.02 -43.47 -9.99
N ASP A 434 -39.30 -43.70 -11.27
CA ASP A 434 -40.15 -44.82 -11.72
C ASP A 434 -39.60 -46.17 -11.26
N GLU A 435 -38.30 -46.41 -11.49
CA GLU A 435 -37.58 -47.61 -11.08
C GLU A 435 -37.60 -47.79 -9.55
N ILE A 436 -37.18 -46.77 -8.80
CA ILE A 436 -37.17 -46.81 -7.32
C ILE A 436 -38.57 -47.02 -6.76
N TYR A 437 -39.58 -46.35 -7.33
CA TYR A 437 -40.95 -46.45 -6.87
C TYR A 437 -41.51 -47.86 -7.09
N GLU A 438 -41.19 -48.50 -8.21
CA GLU A 438 -41.59 -49.88 -8.49
C GLU A 438 -40.96 -50.86 -7.49
N TRP A 439 -39.65 -50.73 -7.23
CA TRP A 439 -38.91 -51.68 -6.40
C TRP A 439 -39.15 -51.52 -4.90
N SER A 440 -39.66 -50.35 -4.47
CA SER A 440 -39.86 -50.04 -3.05
C SER A 440 -41.26 -50.40 -2.56
N ALA A 441 -41.37 -50.78 -1.29
CA ALA A 441 -42.63 -51.00 -0.58
C ALA A 441 -42.74 -50.09 0.66
N VAL A 442 -43.93 -50.01 1.26
CA VAL A 442 -44.04 -49.47 2.63
C VAL A 442 -43.20 -50.36 3.54
N GLY A 443 -42.34 -49.74 4.36
CA GLY A 443 -41.37 -50.42 5.20
C GLY A 443 -39.95 -50.50 4.61
N THR A 444 -39.77 -50.24 3.30
CA THR A 444 -38.44 -50.19 2.66
C THR A 444 -37.52 -49.25 3.45
N PRO A 445 -36.35 -49.71 3.91
CA PRO A 445 -35.42 -48.86 4.62
C PRO A 445 -34.78 -47.85 3.68
N VAL A 446 -34.66 -46.62 4.18
CA VAL A 446 -33.98 -45.50 3.52
C VAL A 446 -32.92 -44.98 4.48
N THR A 447 -31.65 -45.21 4.18
CA THR A 447 -30.54 -44.74 5.02
C THR A 447 -29.87 -43.55 4.35
N ILE A 448 -29.92 -42.40 5.00
CA ILE A 448 -29.33 -41.16 4.50
C ILE A 448 -28.09 -40.83 5.33
N VAL A 449 -26.96 -40.67 4.66
CA VAL A 449 -25.66 -40.41 5.29
C VAL A 449 -25.01 -39.17 4.72
N GLY A 450 -24.11 -38.56 5.49
CA GLY A 450 -23.35 -37.42 5.01
C GLY A 450 -22.33 -37.80 3.94
N SER A 451 -21.60 -38.90 4.15
CA SER A 451 -20.62 -39.44 3.19
C SER A 451 -20.31 -40.90 3.49
N LEU A 452 -20.13 -41.71 2.46
CA LEU A 452 -19.55 -43.06 2.56
C LEU A 452 -18.02 -43.04 2.65
N LYS A 453 -17.41 -41.94 2.21
CA LYS A 453 -15.95 -41.73 2.17
C LYS A 453 -15.49 -40.80 3.28
N GLY A 454 -14.41 -41.17 3.96
CA GLY A 454 -13.70 -40.29 4.90
C GLY A 454 -13.00 -39.13 4.19
N LEU A 455 -12.33 -38.27 4.97
CA LEU A 455 -11.37 -37.33 4.41
C LEU A 455 -10.33 -38.10 3.58
N PRO A 456 -10.00 -37.68 2.35
CA PRO A 456 -8.90 -38.27 1.62
C PRO A 456 -7.64 -38.18 2.50
N ALA A 457 -7.00 -39.32 2.75
CA ALA A 457 -5.74 -39.35 3.47
C ALA A 457 -4.73 -38.51 2.67
N ASN A 458 -4.31 -37.39 3.26
CA ASN A 458 -3.25 -36.50 2.78
C ASN A 458 -3.50 -35.76 1.46
N GLY A 459 -4.09 -34.57 1.56
CA GLY A 459 -3.96 -33.49 0.58
C GLY A 459 -2.60 -32.75 0.64
N HIS A 460 -1.54 -33.40 1.11
CA HIS A 460 -0.17 -32.97 0.82
C HIS A 460 0.25 -33.65 -0.48
N ARG A 461 -0.01 -32.99 -1.61
CA ARG A 461 0.89 -33.17 -2.74
C ARG A 461 2.21 -32.54 -2.32
N SER A 462 3.15 -33.38 -1.89
CA SER A 462 4.57 -33.06 -1.99
C SER A 462 4.84 -32.75 -3.45
N THR A 463 5.04 -31.48 -3.77
CA THR A 463 5.75 -31.10 -4.99
C THR A 463 7.21 -31.52 -4.79
N SER A 464 7.53 -32.74 -5.20
CA SER A 464 8.88 -33.26 -5.35
C SER A 464 8.94 -34.11 -6.62
N GLY A 465 9.74 -33.67 -7.60
CA GLY A 465 10.01 -34.29 -8.91
C GLY A 465 9.08 -33.73 -9.99
N ASP A 466 9.55 -33.04 -11.04
CA ASP A 466 10.85 -33.13 -11.74
C ASP A 466 11.60 -31.81 -11.87
#